data_AF-A0A2D6S664-F1
#
_entry.id   AF-A0A2D6S664-F1
#
_cell.length_a   1.000
_cell.length_b   1.000
_cell.length_c   1.000
_cell.angle_alpha   90.00
_cell.angle_beta   90.00
_cell.angle_gamma   90.00
#
_symmetry.space_group_name_H-M   'P 1'
#
loop_
_entity.id
_entity.type
_entity.pdbx_description
1 polymer ?
#
loop_
_entity_poly.entity_id
_entity_poly.type
_entity_poly.pdbx_seq_one_letter_code
_entity_poly.pdbx_strand_id
1 'polypeptide(L)'
;MFMFTLAITKVTIMISILLGKIPKKGPKTTSPVGLLRKPSKPADAFFLSSQGFTLVEVLIVLTIIVLISTVAAPSFKGFSASSRLKSDVHAIRDLMGFARDTAITEHVPYFVMFDLDQNQYWLADSETFDVDGEIGILPTSEAVAANTIEEQANTVSRTSMILMRPREMTQGITIAEINVQHGTQSIQKDTGIDYIYFSPNGSAEDAILMFENSTETLMRISMDGGTANIKVDEIKDDEYEK
;
A
#
# COMPACT_ATOMS: atom_id res chain seq x y z
N MET A 1 11.19 20.18 16.07
CA MET A 1 10.67 19.15 17.00
C MET A 1 10.39 19.68 18.42
N PHE A 2 11.32 20.43 19.05
CA PHE A 2 11.16 20.95 20.42
C PHE A 2 9.95 21.88 20.69
N MET A 3 9.54 22.68 19.70
CA MET A 3 8.37 23.58 19.82
C MET A 3 7.02 22.83 19.86
N PHE A 4 6.95 21.64 19.27
CA PHE A 4 5.71 20.85 19.15
C PHE A 4 5.36 20.14 20.48
N THR A 5 6.35 19.57 21.16
CA THR A 5 6.20 18.99 22.50
C THR A 5 5.75 20.05 23.50
N LEU A 6 6.32 21.26 23.45
CA LEU A 6 6.00 22.34 24.39
C LEU A 6 4.54 22.83 24.25
N ALA A 7 4.00 22.80 23.04
CA ALA A 7 2.61 23.17 22.76
C ALA A 7 1.63 22.13 23.34
N ILE A 8 1.92 20.83 23.16
CA ILE A 8 1.07 19.74 23.67
C ILE A 8 1.04 19.74 25.20
N THR A 9 2.20 19.90 25.85
CA THR A 9 2.28 19.93 27.32
C THR A 9 1.52 21.11 27.92
N LYS A 10 1.56 22.29 27.28
CA LYS A 10 0.82 23.47 27.76
C LYS A 10 -0.71 23.31 27.67
N VAL A 11 -1.21 22.66 26.62
CA VAL A 11 -2.65 22.44 26.44
C VAL A 11 -3.18 21.43 27.48
N THR A 12 -2.43 20.36 27.76
CA THR A 12 -2.82 19.37 28.78
C THR A 12 -2.86 19.98 30.19
N ILE A 13 -1.90 20.84 30.54
CA ILE A 13 -1.87 21.54 31.82
C ILE A 13 -3.06 22.50 31.96
N MET A 14 -3.44 23.20 30.88
CA MET A 14 -4.55 24.15 30.91
C MET A 14 -5.92 23.47 31.13
N ILE A 15 -6.12 22.28 30.54
CA ILE A 15 -7.36 21.50 30.70
C ILE A 15 -7.48 20.95 32.14
N SER A 16 -6.36 20.57 32.76
CA SER A 16 -6.35 20.07 34.14
C SER A 16 -6.69 21.16 35.18
N ILE A 17 -6.30 22.41 34.92
CA ILE A 17 -6.61 23.56 35.78
C ILE A 17 -8.09 23.96 35.68
N LEU A 18 -8.73 23.77 34.51
CA LEU A 18 -10.11 24.17 34.28
C LEU A 18 -11.16 23.23 34.93
N LEU A 19 -10.78 22.02 35.35
CA LEU A 19 -11.69 20.99 35.89
C LEU A 19 -11.71 20.88 37.43
N GLY A 20 -11.27 21.92 38.15
CA GLY A 20 -11.22 21.95 39.61
C GLY A 20 -12.58 21.94 40.33
N LYS A 21 -12.99 20.75 40.81
CA LYS A 21 -13.83 20.40 41.98
C LYS A 21 -15.01 21.33 42.38
N ILE A 22 -16.24 20.84 42.19
CA ILE A 22 -17.48 21.40 42.76
C ILE A 22 -17.90 20.59 44.01
N PRO A 23 -18.12 21.20 45.19
CA PRO A 23 -18.66 20.49 46.36
C PRO A 23 -20.19 20.45 46.33
N LYS A 24 -20.79 19.26 46.53
CA LYS A 24 -22.25 19.10 46.68
C LYS A 24 -22.67 19.27 48.15
N LYS A 25 -23.55 20.24 48.43
CA LYS A 25 -24.22 20.40 49.73
C LYS A 25 -25.73 20.37 49.49
N GLY A 26 -26.41 19.37 50.04
CA GLY A 26 -27.88 19.29 50.05
C GLY A 26 -28.45 19.78 51.38
N PRO A 27 -29.59 20.49 51.40
CA PRO A 27 -30.31 20.77 52.64
C PRO A 27 -31.46 19.78 52.87
N LYS A 28 -31.72 19.47 54.15
CA LYS A 28 -32.88 18.73 54.68
C LYS A 28 -33.83 19.70 55.40
N THR A 29 -35.15 19.56 55.24
CA THR A 29 -36.28 19.91 56.16
C THR A 29 -37.61 19.51 55.44
N THR A 30 -38.54 18.65 55.91
CA THR A 30 -39.54 18.61 57.01
C THR A 30 -40.80 19.51 56.88
N SER A 31 -41.92 18.88 56.41
CA SER A 31 -43.39 18.98 56.72
C SER A 31 -44.17 20.33 56.75
N PRO A 32 -45.54 20.39 56.70
CA PRO A 32 -46.58 19.34 56.59
C PRO A 32 -47.72 19.60 55.54
N VAL A 33 -48.65 18.65 55.52
CA VAL A 33 -49.98 18.53 54.86
C VAL A 33 -50.79 19.84 54.70
N GLY A 34 -51.31 20.04 53.48
CA GLY A 34 -52.37 21.01 53.14
C GLY A 34 -53.04 20.63 51.81
N LEU A 35 -54.28 20.11 51.89
CA LEU A 35 -55.14 19.77 50.76
C LEU A 35 -55.53 21.02 49.97
N LEU A 36 -55.09 21.17 48.72
CA LEU A 36 -55.76 22.05 47.75
C LEU A 36 -55.69 21.47 46.33
N ARG A 37 -56.89 21.21 45.81
CA ARG A 37 -57.25 20.65 44.50
C ARG A 37 -56.64 21.46 43.35
N LYS A 38 -55.85 20.84 42.46
CA LYS A 38 -55.34 21.45 41.21
C LYS A 38 -55.91 20.70 39.98
N PRO A 39 -56.45 21.42 38.97
CA PRO A 39 -57.13 20.80 37.83
C PRO A 39 -56.17 20.16 36.82
N SER A 40 -56.74 19.29 36.00
CA SER A 40 -56.15 18.39 35.01
C SER A 40 -55.17 19.07 34.04
N LYS A 41 -54.01 18.44 33.92
CA LYS A 41 -52.90 18.68 33.00
C LYS A 41 -53.41 18.70 31.53
N PRO A 42 -53.22 19.77 30.75
CA PRO A 42 -53.35 19.65 29.30
C PRO A 42 -52.13 18.87 28.79
N ALA A 43 -52.36 18.00 27.81
CA ALA A 43 -51.33 17.18 27.19
C ALA A 43 -50.10 18.02 26.83
N ASP A 44 -48.99 17.71 27.49
CA ASP A 44 -47.66 18.20 27.20
C ASP A 44 -47.27 17.67 25.81
N ALA A 45 -47.77 18.33 24.77
CA ALA A 45 -47.17 18.28 23.45
C ALA A 45 -45.74 18.79 23.64
N PHE A 46 -44.78 17.87 23.58
CA PHE A 46 -43.37 18.19 23.44
C PHE A 46 -43.20 18.92 22.11
N PHE A 47 -43.44 20.23 22.12
CA PHE A 47 -42.88 21.13 21.14
C PHE A 47 -41.37 20.94 21.24
N LEU A 48 -40.81 20.14 20.34
CA LEU A 48 -39.38 20.18 20.05
C LEU A 48 -39.11 21.62 19.64
N SER A 49 -38.66 22.44 20.59
CA SER A 49 -38.35 23.83 20.34
C SER A 49 -37.29 23.84 19.24
N SER A 50 -37.63 24.36 18.07
CA SER A 50 -36.63 24.73 17.05
C SER A 50 -35.83 25.90 17.59
N GLN A 51 -34.89 25.60 18.49
CA GLN A 51 -33.86 26.52 18.90
C GLN A 51 -32.81 26.53 17.78
N GLY A 52 -32.68 27.67 17.10
CA GLY A 52 -31.59 27.88 16.15
C GLY A 52 -30.26 27.97 16.89
N PHE A 53 -29.19 27.56 16.22
CA PHE A 53 -27.83 27.66 16.75
C PHE A 53 -27.47 29.12 17.05
N THR A 54 -26.85 29.37 18.20
CA THR A 54 -26.35 30.70 18.53
C THR A 54 -25.06 30.99 17.77
N LEU A 55 -24.75 32.27 17.52
CA LEU A 55 -23.50 32.66 16.84
C LEU A 55 -22.26 32.17 17.61
N VAL A 56 -22.30 32.21 18.94
CA VAL A 56 -21.21 31.74 19.81
C VAL A 56 -21.00 30.24 19.66
N GLU A 57 -22.08 29.46 19.53
CA GLU A 57 -22.00 28.01 19.36
C GLU A 57 -21.34 27.63 18.03
N VAL A 58 -21.73 28.30 16.93
CA VAL A 58 -21.09 28.11 15.63
C VAL A 58 -19.60 28.47 15.69
N LEU A 59 -19.23 29.54 16.41
CA LEU A 59 -17.84 29.96 16.57
C LEU A 59 -17.01 28.92 17.33
N ILE A 60 -17.56 28.33 18.40
CA ILE A 60 -16.93 27.25 19.17
C ILE A 60 -16.75 26.00 18.30
N VAL A 61 -17.78 25.61 17.55
CA VAL A 61 -17.71 24.43 16.67
C VAL A 61 -16.65 24.61 15.58
N LEU A 62 -16.60 25.78 14.93
CA LEU A 62 -15.58 26.09 13.93
C LEU A 62 -14.17 26.07 14.52
N THR A 63 -13.98 26.61 15.72
CA THR A 63 -12.66 26.56 16.38
C THR A 63 -12.23 25.14 16.71
N ILE A 64 -13.15 24.28 17.17
CA ILE A 64 -12.86 22.86 17.39
C ILE A 64 -12.49 22.16 16.08
N ILE A 65 -13.24 22.39 14.99
CA ILE A 65 -12.95 21.80 13.68
C ILE A 65 -11.56 22.21 13.18
N VAL A 66 -11.20 23.49 13.30
CA VAL A 66 -9.86 23.98 12.90
C VAL A 66 -8.77 23.31 13.73
N LEU A 67 -8.93 23.23 15.05
CA LEU A 67 -7.97 22.55 15.93
C LEU A 67 -7.78 21.09 15.55
N ILE A 68 -8.88 20.34 15.35
CA ILE A 68 -8.81 18.94 14.94
C ILE A 68 -8.17 18.80 13.56
N SER A 69 -8.50 19.68 12.61
CA SER A 69 -7.96 19.65 11.25
C SER A 69 -6.44 19.85 11.21
N THR A 70 -5.91 20.75 12.05
CA THR A 70 -4.45 20.99 12.12
C THR A 70 -3.65 19.78 12.58
N VAL A 71 -4.21 18.95 13.46
CA VAL A 71 -3.58 17.72 13.95
C VAL A 71 -3.79 16.56 12.98
N ALA A 72 -4.93 16.51 12.28
CA ALA A 72 -5.25 15.45 11.34
C ALA A 72 -4.49 15.53 10.00
N ALA A 73 -4.14 16.74 9.54
CA ALA A 73 -3.53 16.98 8.23
C ALA A 73 -2.23 16.18 7.92
N PRO A 74 -1.23 16.06 8.82
CA PRO A 74 0.00 15.34 8.50
C PRO A 74 -0.15 13.81 8.46
N SER A 75 -1.19 13.24 9.11
CA SER A 75 -1.38 11.78 9.22
C SER A 75 -1.65 11.10 7.87
N PHE A 76 -2.24 11.83 6.92
CA PHE A 76 -2.62 11.26 5.61
C PHE A 76 -1.48 11.15 4.61
N LYS A 77 -0.40 11.94 4.74
CA LYS A 77 0.66 12.01 3.72
C LYS A 77 1.59 10.79 3.74
N GLY A 78 2.02 10.34 4.92
CA GLY A 78 2.94 9.19 5.04
C GLY A 78 2.26 7.83 4.79
N PHE A 79 0.99 7.68 5.21
CA PHE A 79 0.25 6.43 5.05
C PHE A 79 0.05 6.04 3.57
N SER A 80 -0.12 7.04 2.70
CA SER A 80 -0.36 6.78 1.28
C SER A 80 0.87 6.24 0.55
N ALA A 81 2.10 6.60 0.93
CA ALA A 81 3.30 6.23 0.17
C ALA A 81 3.72 4.78 0.48
N SER A 82 3.82 4.43 1.77
CA SER A 82 4.10 3.06 2.22
C SER A 82 3.01 2.06 1.77
N SER A 83 1.73 2.47 1.81
CA SER A 83 0.64 1.62 1.30
C SER A 83 0.73 1.38 -0.21
N ARG A 84 1.22 2.34 -1.00
CA ARG A 84 1.41 2.18 -2.45
C ARG A 84 2.59 1.24 -2.73
N LEU A 85 3.72 1.45 -2.05
CA LEU A 85 4.88 0.58 -2.16
C LEU A 85 4.50 -0.87 -1.85
N LYS A 86 3.74 -1.10 -0.77
CA LYS A 86 3.22 -2.42 -0.42
C LYS A 86 2.32 -3.02 -1.51
N SER A 87 1.44 -2.22 -2.10
CA SER A 87 0.57 -2.66 -3.18
C SER A 87 1.35 -3.10 -4.41
N ASP A 88 2.35 -2.34 -4.83
CA ASP A 88 3.15 -2.63 -6.03
C ASP A 88 4.02 -3.87 -5.85
N VAL A 89 4.67 -3.99 -4.69
CA VAL A 89 5.45 -5.18 -4.32
C VAL A 89 4.57 -6.44 -4.30
N HIS A 90 3.34 -6.33 -3.79
CA HIS A 90 2.38 -7.44 -3.86
C HIS A 90 1.94 -7.74 -5.30
N ALA A 91 1.73 -6.73 -6.14
CA ALA A 91 1.38 -6.94 -7.55
C ALA A 91 2.50 -7.65 -8.33
N ILE A 92 3.77 -7.36 -8.03
CA ILE A 92 4.93 -8.08 -8.59
C ILE A 92 4.94 -9.52 -8.08
N ARG A 93 4.76 -9.74 -6.78
CA ARG A 93 4.65 -11.09 -6.22
C ARG A 93 3.54 -11.90 -6.90
N ASP A 94 2.38 -11.31 -7.10
CA ASP A 94 1.25 -11.97 -7.75
C ASP A 94 1.56 -12.29 -9.22
N LEU A 95 2.27 -11.39 -9.92
CA LEU A 95 2.73 -11.64 -11.29
C LEU A 95 3.72 -12.80 -11.36
N MET A 96 4.68 -12.86 -10.44
CA MET A 96 5.66 -13.96 -10.37
C MET A 96 5.00 -15.30 -10.04
N GLY A 97 4.03 -15.30 -9.11
CA GLY A 97 3.22 -16.48 -8.82
C GLY A 97 2.42 -16.94 -10.05
N PHE A 98 1.82 -15.98 -10.76
CA PHE A 98 1.11 -16.26 -12.01
C PHE A 98 2.04 -16.82 -13.10
N ALA A 99 3.25 -16.26 -13.26
CA ALA A 99 4.25 -16.73 -14.20
C ALA A 99 4.61 -18.20 -13.93
N ARG A 100 4.85 -18.53 -12.65
CA ARG A 100 5.12 -19.90 -12.21
C ARG A 100 3.95 -20.85 -12.52
N ASP A 101 2.74 -20.48 -12.13
CA ASP A 101 1.56 -21.33 -12.33
C ASP A 101 1.29 -21.56 -13.82
N THR A 102 1.55 -20.55 -14.64
CA THR A 102 1.42 -20.64 -16.09
C THR A 102 2.51 -21.53 -16.69
N ALA A 103 3.76 -21.39 -16.25
CA ALA A 103 4.86 -22.25 -16.71
C ALA A 103 4.59 -23.73 -16.43
N ILE A 104 4.02 -24.05 -15.26
CA ILE A 104 3.61 -25.42 -14.91
C ILE A 104 2.45 -25.89 -15.77
N THR A 105 1.42 -25.04 -15.95
CA THR A 105 0.18 -25.40 -16.64
C THR A 105 0.39 -25.60 -18.13
N GLU A 106 1.17 -24.73 -18.75
CA GLU A 106 1.44 -24.76 -20.20
C GLU A 106 2.65 -25.62 -20.55
N HIS A 107 3.43 -26.03 -19.54
CA HIS A 107 4.65 -26.81 -19.70
C HIS A 107 5.73 -26.11 -20.54
N VAL A 108 5.74 -24.78 -20.52
CA VAL A 108 6.64 -23.89 -21.26
C VAL A 108 7.31 -22.93 -20.27
N PRO A 109 8.61 -22.62 -20.41
CA PRO A 109 9.26 -21.66 -19.53
C PRO A 109 8.73 -20.23 -19.70
N TYR A 110 8.65 -19.51 -18.58
CA TYR A 110 8.24 -18.10 -18.54
C TYR A 110 9.31 -17.25 -17.87
N PHE A 111 9.34 -15.97 -18.22
CA PHE A 111 10.28 -14.99 -17.72
C PHE A 111 9.52 -13.78 -17.16
N VAL A 112 9.92 -13.28 -16.00
CA VAL A 112 9.50 -11.97 -15.53
C VAL A 112 10.66 -11.02 -15.74
N MET A 113 10.44 -10.00 -16.57
CA MET A 113 11.45 -9.02 -16.93
C MET A 113 11.30 -7.77 -16.08
N PHE A 114 12.43 -7.18 -15.70
CA PHE A 114 12.54 -5.95 -14.94
C PHE A 114 13.46 -5.00 -15.69
N ASP A 115 12.95 -3.80 -16.00
CA ASP A 115 13.74 -2.69 -16.51
C ASP A 115 13.92 -1.69 -15.37
N LEU A 116 15.16 -1.60 -14.86
CA LEU A 116 15.51 -0.74 -13.75
C LEU A 116 15.62 0.73 -14.19
N ASP A 117 15.91 0.98 -15.46
CA ASP A 117 16.07 2.34 -16.00
C ASP A 117 14.71 3.01 -16.21
N GLN A 118 13.75 2.25 -16.73
CA GLN A 118 12.37 2.70 -16.96
C GLN A 118 11.44 2.37 -15.80
N ASN A 119 11.90 1.59 -14.82
CA ASN A 119 11.13 1.18 -13.66
C ASN A 119 9.83 0.45 -14.05
N GLN A 120 9.99 -0.50 -14.98
CA GLN A 120 8.92 -1.28 -15.58
C GLN A 120 9.16 -2.77 -15.36
N TYR A 121 8.07 -3.53 -15.38
CA TYR A 121 8.14 -4.99 -15.35
C TYR A 121 7.06 -5.62 -16.23
N TRP A 122 7.36 -6.77 -16.84
CA TRP A 122 6.40 -7.50 -17.68
C TRP A 122 6.65 -9.00 -17.67
N LEU A 123 5.66 -9.75 -18.15
CA LEU A 123 5.74 -11.19 -18.36
C LEU A 123 6.16 -11.46 -19.81
N ALA A 124 7.11 -12.36 -20.01
CA ALA A 124 7.52 -12.88 -21.30
C ALA A 124 7.51 -14.42 -21.28
N ASP A 125 7.37 -15.03 -22.45
CA ASP A 125 7.55 -16.46 -22.65
C ASP A 125 8.83 -16.72 -23.46
N SER A 126 9.18 -18.00 -23.64
CA SER A 126 10.35 -18.38 -24.46
C SER A 126 10.16 -18.19 -25.96
N GLU A 127 8.93 -18.03 -26.45
CA GLU A 127 8.72 -17.74 -27.89
C GLU A 127 9.04 -16.28 -28.21
N THR A 128 8.87 -15.42 -27.21
CA THR A 128 9.05 -13.97 -27.32
C THR A 128 10.43 -13.52 -26.83
N PHE A 129 11.11 -14.32 -26.01
CA PHE A 129 12.41 -14.00 -25.43
C PHE A 129 13.50 -14.99 -25.88
N ASP A 130 14.47 -14.49 -26.66
CA ASP A 130 15.68 -15.22 -26.99
C ASP A 130 16.78 -14.89 -25.97
N VAL A 131 17.10 -15.86 -25.11
CA VAL A 131 18.10 -15.75 -24.04
C VAL A 131 19.52 -15.56 -24.61
N ASP A 132 19.75 -15.94 -25.88
CA ASP A 132 21.04 -15.83 -26.55
C ASP A 132 21.22 -14.48 -27.30
N GLY A 133 20.15 -13.68 -27.40
CA GLY A 133 20.15 -12.33 -27.96
C GLY A 133 20.34 -11.27 -26.87
N GLU A 134 21.12 -10.22 -27.14
CA GLU A 134 21.38 -9.12 -26.20
C GLU A 134 20.12 -8.71 -25.43
N ILE A 135 20.21 -8.76 -24.09
CA ILE A 135 19.14 -8.37 -23.15
C ILE A 135 18.80 -6.90 -23.40
N GLY A 136 17.87 -6.63 -24.31
CA GLY A 136 17.64 -5.30 -24.84
C GLY A 136 16.44 -5.15 -25.77
N ILE A 137 15.47 -6.06 -25.74
CA ILE A 137 14.26 -5.92 -26.56
C ILE A 137 13.08 -5.55 -25.66
N LEU A 138 12.89 -4.24 -25.50
CA LEU A 138 11.54 -3.71 -25.33
C LEU A 138 10.73 -4.14 -26.56
N PRO A 139 9.50 -4.61 -26.39
CA PRO A 139 8.64 -4.94 -27.50
C PRO A 139 8.18 -3.67 -28.20
N THR A 140 8.97 -3.21 -29.18
CA THR A 140 8.43 -2.31 -30.18
C THR A 140 7.34 -3.07 -30.92
N SER A 141 6.15 -2.47 -30.95
CA SER A 141 4.85 -2.98 -31.46
C SER A 141 4.85 -3.49 -32.92
N GLU A 142 6.00 -3.71 -33.54
CA GLU A 142 6.16 -4.17 -34.92
C GLU A 142 6.76 -5.58 -35.04
N ALA A 143 7.30 -6.17 -33.97
CA ALA A 143 7.96 -7.49 -34.04
C ALA A 143 7.00 -8.71 -34.05
N VAL A 144 5.70 -8.54 -33.81
CA VAL A 144 4.72 -9.65 -33.83
C VAL A 144 4.16 -9.93 -35.24
N ALA A 145 4.70 -9.29 -36.28
CA ALA A 145 4.15 -9.38 -37.63
C ALA A 145 5.17 -9.74 -38.71
N ALA A 146 5.99 -10.78 -38.51
CA ALA A 146 6.50 -11.63 -39.61
C ALA A 146 7.47 -12.70 -39.08
N ASN A 147 7.02 -13.95 -38.99
CA ASN A 147 7.43 -14.97 -39.96
C ASN A 147 6.89 -16.37 -39.63
N THR A 148 6.14 -16.88 -40.62
CA THR A 148 5.97 -18.29 -41.04
C THR A 148 5.20 -19.25 -40.14
N ILE A 149 3.94 -19.44 -40.55
CA ILE A 149 3.07 -20.57 -40.22
C ILE A 149 3.66 -21.85 -40.84
N GLU A 150 3.83 -22.92 -40.05
CA GLU A 150 3.40 -24.29 -40.42
C GLU A 150 3.35 -25.23 -39.18
N GLU A 151 2.11 -25.61 -38.84
CA GLU A 151 1.64 -26.81 -38.11
C GLU A 151 2.29 -27.25 -36.78
N GLN A 152 1.66 -26.90 -35.65
CA GLN A 152 0.84 -27.83 -34.84
C GLN A 152 0.14 -27.12 -33.67
N ALA A 153 -1.19 -27.28 -33.61
CA ALA A 153 -2.08 -27.00 -32.48
C ALA A 153 -1.94 -25.61 -31.81
N ASN A 154 -2.48 -24.61 -32.52
CA ASN A 154 -2.78 -23.27 -32.04
C ASN A 154 -3.72 -23.32 -30.81
N THR A 155 -3.14 -23.55 -29.62
CA THR A 155 -3.79 -23.24 -28.36
C THR A 155 -3.44 -21.79 -28.10
N VAL A 156 -4.26 -20.86 -28.56
CA VAL A 156 -4.13 -19.44 -28.20
C VAL A 156 -4.20 -19.38 -26.67
N SER A 157 -3.04 -19.32 -26.01
CA SER A 157 -3.00 -19.26 -24.56
C SER A 157 -3.67 -17.96 -24.13
N ARG A 158 -4.57 -18.04 -23.15
CA ARG A 158 -5.22 -16.86 -22.55
C ARG A 158 -4.19 -15.88 -21.96
N THR A 159 -2.97 -16.37 -21.72
CA THR A 159 -1.84 -15.60 -21.22
C THR A 159 -1.26 -14.65 -22.27
N SER A 160 -1.44 -14.92 -23.57
CA SER A 160 -0.96 -14.07 -24.67
C SER A 160 -1.40 -12.60 -24.59
N MET A 161 -2.51 -12.30 -23.90
CA MET A 161 -2.99 -10.92 -23.71
C MET A 161 -2.18 -10.09 -22.71
N ILE A 162 -1.46 -10.73 -21.80
CA ILE A 162 -0.68 -10.06 -20.74
C ILE A 162 0.83 -10.23 -20.90
N LEU A 163 1.25 -11.10 -21.82
CA LEU A 163 2.62 -11.15 -22.30
C LEU A 163 3.01 -9.78 -22.88
N MET A 164 4.26 -9.39 -22.65
CA MET A 164 4.89 -8.28 -23.37
C MET A 164 4.25 -6.90 -23.10
N ARG A 165 3.43 -6.78 -22.03
CA ARG A 165 2.80 -5.54 -21.59
C ARG A 165 3.59 -4.92 -20.43
N PRO A 166 4.45 -3.91 -20.66
CA PRO A 166 5.16 -3.23 -19.58
C PRO A 166 4.16 -2.61 -18.60
N ARG A 167 4.35 -2.90 -17.32
CA ARG A 167 3.65 -2.28 -16.20
C ARG A 167 4.63 -1.34 -15.51
N GLU A 168 4.26 -0.07 -15.46
CA GLU A 168 4.96 0.94 -14.67
C GLU A 168 4.73 0.68 -13.19
N MET A 169 5.74 0.95 -12.36
CA MET A 169 5.49 1.09 -10.93
C MET A 169 4.77 2.40 -10.62
N THR A 170 4.04 2.44 -9.50
CA THR A 170 3.37 3.64 -9.02
C THR A 170 4.40 4.74 -8.70
N GLN A 171 4.04 5.99 -9.00
CA GLN A 171 4.92 7.14 -8.80
C GLN A 171 5.55 7.18 -7.40
N GLY A 172 6.89 7.32 -7.37
CA GLY A 172 7.68 7.43 -6.16
C GLY A 172 8.22 6.10 -5.61
N ILE A 173 8.09 5.01 -6.37
CA ILE A 173 8.68 3.70 -6.05
C ILE A 173 9.71 3.37 -7.13
N THR A 174 10.88 2.90 -6.73
CA THR A 174 11.98 2.54 -7.64
C THR A 174 12.52 1.15 -7.30
N ILE A 175 12.88 0.38 -8.32
CA ILE A 175 13.71 -0.83 -8.16
C ILE A 175 15.15 -0.36 -7.89
N ALA A 176 15.61 -0.49 -6.65
CA ALA A 176 16.93 -0.04 -6.25
C ALA A 176 18.02 -1.05 -6.62
N GLU A 177 17.72 -2.34 -6.46
CA GLU A 177 18.65 -3.41 -6.74
C GLU A 177 17.89 -4.68 -7.13
N ILE A 178 18.41 -5.38 -8.14
CA ILE A 178 18.03 -6.74 -8.46
C ILE A 178 19.27 -7.63 -8.38
N ASN A 179 19.16 -8.75 -7.67
CA ASN A 179 20.17 -9.80 -7.61
C ASN A 179 19.53 -11.11 -7.99
N VAL A 180 19.88 -11.64 -9.16
CA VAL A 180 19.36 -12.91 -9.67
C VAL A 180 20.50 -13.87 -9.93
N GLN A 181 20.31 -15.12 -9.52
CA GLN A 181 21.24 -16.19 -9.82
C GLN A 181 20.94 -16.84 -11.17
N HIS A 182 21.68 -16.43 -12.19
CA HIS A 182 21.68 -17.06 -13.50
C HIS A 182 22.70 -18.20 -13.53
N GLY A 183 22.20 -19.42 -13.34
CA GLY A 183 23.02 -20.62 -13.28
C GLY A 183 23.99 -20.62 -12.08
N THR A 184 25.29 -20.43 -12.34
CA THR A 184 26.33 -20.42 -11.28
C THR A 184 26.77 -19.02 -10.88
N GLN A 185 26.24 -17.98 -11.54
CA GLN A 185 26.63 -16.59 -11.30
C GLN A 185 25.44 -15.84 -10.72
N SER A 186 25.64 -15.19 -9.57
CA SER A 186 24.73 -14.17 -9.06
C SER A 186 25.11 -12.85 -9.73
N ILE A 187 24.15 -12.24 -10.41
CA ILE A 187 24.31 -10.98 -11.09
C ILE A 187 23.52 -9.94 -10.31
N GLN A 188 24.24 -8.98 -9.73
CA GLN A 188 23.66 -7.81 -9.09
C GLN A 188 23.64 -6.67 -10.11
N LYS A 189 22.47 -6.10 -10.36
CA LYS A 189 22.28 -4.95 -11.26
C LYS A 189 21.51 -3.85 -10.52
N ASP A 190 21.96 -2.61 -10.74
CA ASP A 190 21.32 -1.37 -10.31
C ASP A 190 20.69 -0.59 -11.49
N THR A 191 20.99 -1.01 -12.72
CA THR A 191 20.63 -0.36 -13.97
C THR A 191 20.43 -1.39 -15.08
N GLY A 192 19.69 -1.02 -16.12
CA GLY A 192 19.39 -1.87 -17.26
C GLY A 192 18.29 -2.90 -17.03
N ILE A 193 18.30 -3.95 -17.85
CA ILE A 193 17.26 -4.99 -17.85
C ILE A 193 17.80 -6.28 -17.24
N ASP A 194 17.00 -6.92 -16.40
CA ASP A 194 17.23 -8.26 -15.86
C ASP A 194 15.95 -9.10 -15.91
N TYR A 195 16.08 -10.42 -15.74
CA TYR A 195 14.93 -11.31 -15.76
C TYR A 195 15.00 -12.34 -14.64
N ILE A 196 13.84 -12.95 -14.34
CA ILE A 196 13.76 -14.14 -13.48
C ILE A 196 13.13 -15.26 -14.29
N TYR A 197 13.84 -16.37 -14.41
CA TYR A 197 13.38 -17.56 -15.11
C TYR A 197 12.48 -18.44 -14.23
N PHE A 198 11.35 -18.87 -14.79
CA PHE A 198 10.42 -19.83 -14.20
C PHE A 198 10.35 -21.10 -15.05
N SER A 199 10.66 -22.22 -14.43
CA SER A 199 10.73 -23.53 -15.09
C SER A 199 9.38 -24.25 -15.08
N PRO A 200 9.06 -25.05 -16.11
CA PRO A 200 7.86 -25.89 -16.16
C PRO A 200 7.69 -26.89 -15.01
N ASN A 201 8.79 -27.23 -14.31
CA ASN A 201 8.75 -28.09 -13.12
C ASN A 201 8.32 -27.34 -11.84
N GLY A 202 8.08 -26.03 -11.92
CA GLY A 202 7.68 -25.19 -10.80
C GLY A 202 8.81 -24.62 -9.94
N SER A 203 10.07 -24.81 -10.34
CA SER A 203 11.23 -24.10 -9.78
C SER A 203 11.44 -22.74 -10.47
N ALA A 204 12.23 -21.87 -9.86
CA ALA A 204 12.63 -20.57 -10.38
C ALA A 204 14.13 -20.33 -10.13
N GLU A 205 14.63 -19.15 -10.49
CA GLU A 205 15.95 -18.68 -10.06
C GLU A 205 15.91 -18.11 -8.63
N ASP A 206 17.02 -18.24 -7.90
CA ASP A 206 17.19 -17.53 -6.64
C ASP A 206 17.28 -16.03 -6.94
N ALA A 207 16.40 -15.24 -6.34
CA ALA A 207 16.29 -13.82 -6.64
C ALA A 207 16.02 -12.99 -5.40
N ILE A 208 16.69 -11.83 -5.31
CA ILE A 208 16.46 -10.80 -4.30
C ILE A 208 16.24 -9.48 -5.03
N LEU A 209 15.11 -8.83 -4.76
CA LEU A 209 14.75 -7.54 -5.32
C LEU A 209 14.54 -6.56 -4.19
N MET A 210 15.11 -5.37 -4.33
CA MET A 210 15.01 -4.30 -3.35
C MET A 210 14.26 -3.12 -3.97
N PHE A 211 13.20 -2.71 -3.29
CA PHE A 211 12.34 -1.62 -3.71
C PHE A 211 12.43 -0.49 -2.69
N GLU A 212 12.56 0.72 -3.19
CA GLU A 212 12.62 1.92 -2.37
C GLU A 212 11.46 2.86 -2.73
N ASN A 213 10.84 3.45 -1.71
CA ASN A 213 9.89 4.54 -1.88
C ASN A 213 10.57 5.89 -1.59
N SER A 214 10.05 6.97 -2.17
CA SER A 214 10.38 8.39 -1.90
C SER A 214 10.48 8.83 -0.43
N THR A 215 10.04 7.98 0.51
CA THR A 215 10.15 8.17 1.96
C THR A 215 11.22 7.27 2.60
N GLU A 216 12.18 6.78 1.81
CA GLU A 216 13.29 5.88 2.20
C GLU A 216 12.83 4.54 2.82
N THR A 217 11.57 4.15 2.61
CA THR A 217 11.07 2.85 3.05
C THR A 217 11.55 1.79 2.08
N LEU A 218 12.26 0.79 2.59
CA LEU A 218 12.86 -0.28 1.80
C LEU A 218 12.07 -1.57 1.99
N MET A 219 11.73 -2.22 0.89
CA MET A 219 11.12 -3.55 0.91
C MET A 219 11.94 -4.51 0.07
N ARG A 220 12.06 -5.72 0.59
CA ARG A 220 12.76 -6.83 -0.06
C ARG A 220 11.75 -7.87 -0.49
N ILE A 221 11.82 -8.26 -1.76
CA ILE A 221 11.26 -9.52 -2.23
C ILE A 221 12.41 -10.52 -2.29
N SER A 222 12.26 -11.68 -1.64
CA SER A 222 13.19 -12.80 -1.79
C SER A 222 12.47 -14.01 -2.35
N MET A 223 13.13 -14.70 -3.27
CA MET A 223 12.64 -15.91 -3.92
C MET A 223 13.66 -17.02 -3.75
N ASP A 224 13.18 -18.16 -3.26
CA ASP A 224 13.92 -19.41 -3.24
C ASP A 224 13.72 -20.12 -4.58
N GLY A 225 14.78 -20.34 -5.34
CA GLY A 225 14.74 -20.90 -6.68
C GLY A 225 14.29 -22.36 -6.69
N GLY A 226 14.64 -23.16 -5.68
CA GLY A 226 14.24 -24.56 -5.62
C GLY A 226 12.71 -24.74 -5.50
N THR A 227 12.06 -23.90 -4.71
CA THR A 227 10.62 -23.99 -4.41
C THR A 227 9.77 -22.92 -5.08
N ALA A 228 10.40 -21.90 -5.67
CA ALA A 228 9.80 -20.66 -6.14
C ALA A 228 8.90 -19.97 -5.08
N ASN A 229 9.26 -20.14 -3.81
CA ASN A 229 8.56 -19.48 -2.70
C ASN A 229 8.98 -18.02 -2.62
N ILE A 230 8.00 -17.12 -2.66
CA ILE A 230 8.21 -15.66 -2.63
C ILE A 230 7.89 -15.12 -1.23
N LYS A 231 8.86 -14.45 -0.60
CA LYS A 231 8.71 -13.72 0.65
C LYS A 231 8.83 -12.22 0.41
N VAL A 232 8.11 -11.44 1.21
CA VAL A 232 8.09 -9.98 1.15
C VAL A 232 8.32 -9.46 2.54
N ASP A 233 9.43 -8.74 2.74
CA ASP A 233 9.86 -8.21 4.02
C ASP A 233 10.07 -6.69 3.92
N GLU A 234 9.68 -5.96 4.97
CA GLU A 234 9.97 -4.54 5.11
C GLU A 234 11.28 -4.39 5.87
N ILE A 235 12.28 -3.79 5.23
CA ILE A 235 13.58 -3.53 5.82
C ILE A 235 13.50 -2.17 6.52
N LYS A 236 13.78 -2.18 7.82
CA LYS A 236 14.02 -0.95 8.58
C LYS A 236 15.53 -0.68 8.60
N ASP A 237 15.92 0.59 8.64
CA ASP A 237 17.31 1.09 8.51
C ASP A 237 18.36 0.35 9.37
N ASP A 238 17.94 -0.34 10.42
CA ASP A 238 18.77 -1.12 11.34
C ASP A 238 19.23 -2.50 10.82
N GLU A 239 18.80 -2.93 9.64
CA GLU A 239 19.13 -4.26 9.07
C GLU A 239 20.03 -4.21 7.81
N TYR A 240 20.50 -3.03 7.40
CA TYR A 240 21.38 -2.85 6.23
C TYR A 240 22.84 -3.28 6.44
N GLU A 241 23.23 -3.68 7.65
CA GLU A 241 24.65 -3.85 8.04
C GLU A 241 25.08 -5.28 8.42
N LYS A 242 24.45 -6.33 7.87
CA LYS A 242 24.89 -7.72 8.10
C LYS A 242 25.04 -8.58 6.85
#